data_AF-A0A3D2XI10-F1
#
_entry.id   AF-A0A3D2XI10-F1
#
_cell.length_a   1.000
_cell.length_b   1.000
_cell.length_c   1.000
_cell.angle_alpha   90.00
_cell.angle_beta   90.00
_cell.angle_gamma   90.00
#
_symmetry.space_group_name_H-M   'P 1'
#
loop_
_entity.id
_entity.type
_entity.pdbx_description
1 polymer ?
#
loop_
_entity_poly.entity_id
_entity_poly.type
_entity_poly.pdbx_seq_one_letter_code
_entity_poly.pdbx_strand_id
1 'polypeptide(L)'
;MEVNEELMGNFQGIGVEFQLFSDTVHVVTVMKGGPSEKAGIQVGDRFIKVDDSIMIAGVKIKPDRVRSVLRGPADSKVQVTLLRGNAEKKVTIQRGTIPVPTVDVSYMIEPGKGFIRINRFGEPTYEEFMQQLEKLQAQGMKELILDLRGNGGGLLKEATDIADEFLDGDKLIVYTEGEHVPKMEYRCKRDGLFEKGKLVVLVDETSASASEVLSGALQDWDRATIIGRRSFGKGLVQQQFQLSDGSAVRLTIARYFTPLGRNIQKPYSNGKAKYEEELVGRWHNGELVKADTVKPAGKSYKTPGGRMVYGGGGITPDVFVAYDTTKLDTALTAMYFKNTMNNFVYRLYLSQQQKFSSFKTPEALNKGFVPGEAEWQQLVAFAAKDSIRLAGASAKDKNYLLHHG
;
A
#
# COMPACT_ATOMS: atom_id res chain seq x y z
N MET A 1 3.75 -8.78 -16.89
CA MET A 1 2.55 -7.97 -17.15
C MET A 1 2.06 -7.31 -15.87
N GLU A 2 1.71 -8.05 -14.80
CA GLU A 2 1.20 -7.46 -13.54
C GLU A 2 2.10 -6.38 -12.90
N VAL A 3 3.43 -6.58 -12.86
CA VAL A 3 4.38 -5.59 -12.31
C VAL A 3 4.37 -4.26 -13.08
N ASN A 4 4.08 -4.28 -14.38
CA ASN A 4 4.05 -3.07 -15.18
C ASN A 4 2.70 -2.34 -15.04
N GLU A 5 1.58 -3.07 -14.90
CA GLU A 5 0.25 -2.48 -14.64
C GLU A 5 0.25 -1.66 -13.34
N GLU A 6 0.91 -2.18 -12.30
CA GLU A 6 1.08 -1.47 -11.02
C GLU A 6 1.86 -0.16 -11.16
N LEU A 7 2.77 -0.06 -12.13
CA LEU A 7 3.52 1.17 -12.42
C LEU A 7 2.73 2.09 -13.35
N MET A 8 1.93 1.58 -14.28
CA MET A 8 1.07 2.40 -15.16
C MET A 8 -0.09 3.07 -14.39
N GLY A 9 -0.36 2.66 -13.15
CA GLY A 9 -1.48 3.18 -12.36
C GLY A 9 -2.85 2.78 -12.92
N ASN A 10 -2.91 1.80 -13.81
CA ASN A 10 -4.14 1.24 -14.32
C ASN A 10 -3.93 -0.19 -14.87
N PHE A 11 -5.02 -0.95 -14.96
CA PHE A 11 -5.07 -2.21 -15.71
C PHE A 11 -6.37 -2.31 -16.51
N GLN A 12 -6.44 -3.22 -17.47
CA GLN A 12 -7.65 -3.43 -18.27
C GLN A 12 -8.44 -4.65 -17.79
N GLY A 13 -9.71 -4.46 -17.48
CA GLY A 13 -10.56 -5.50 -16.91
C GLY A 13 -11.99 -5.05 -16.62
N ILE A 14 -12.64 -5.72 -15.67
CA ILE A 14 -14.07 -5.50 -15.39
C ILE A 14 -14.36 -4.63 -14.16
N GLY A 15 -13.36 -4.27 -13.35
CA GLY A 15 -13.55 -3.36 -12.21
C GLY A 15 -14.34 -3.95 -11.04
N VAL A 16 -13.93 -5.14 -10.57
CA VAL A 16 -14.42 -5.75 -9.33
C VAL A 16 -13.26 -6.19 -8.44
N GLU A 17 -13.49 -6.18 -7.14
CA GLU A 17 -12.70 -6.96 -6.19
C GLU A 17 -13.49 -8.22 -5.84
N PHE A 18 -12.78 -9.34 -5.74
CA PHE A 18 -13.38 -10.61 -5.39
C PHE A 18 -12.59 -11.33 -4.30
N GLN A 19 -13.30 -12.17 -3.54
CA GLN A 19 -12.71 -13.13 -2.63
C GLN A 19 -13.18 -14.54 -2.99
N LEU A 20 -12.31 -15.53 -2.77
CA LEU A 20 -12.67 -16.93 -2.86
C LEU A 20 -13.16 -17.38 -1.49
N PHE A 21 -14.47 -17.55 -1.33
CA PHE A 21 -15.02 -18.18 -0.14
C PHE A 21 -15.28 -19.65 -0.43
N SER A 22 -14.54 -20.50 0.27
CA SER A 22 -14.54 -21.95 0.07
C SER A 22 -14.15 -22.32 -1.36
N ASP A 23 -15.11 -22.46 -2.27
CA ASP A 23 -14.91 -22.85 -3.66
C ASP A 23 -15.40 -21.80 -4.66
N THR A 24 -15.98 -20.68 -4.21
CA THR A 24 -16.72 -19.78 -5.11
C THR A 24 -16.15 -18.36 -5.08
N VAL A 25 -16.04 -17.76 -6.27
CA VAL A 25 -15.65 -16.36 -6.47
C VAL A 25 -16.81 -15.46 -6.08
N HIS A 26 -16.67 -14.69 -5.02
CA HIS A 26 -17.66 -13.72 -4.59
C HIS A 26 -17.17 -12.31 -4.86
N VAL A 27 -18.03 -11.50 -5.47
CA VAL A 27 -17.79 -10.07 -5.65
C VAL A 27 -17.96 -9.36 -4.32
N VAL A 28 -16.86 -8.81 -3.80
CA VAL A 28 -16.85 -8.08 -2.52
C VAL A 28 -16.93 -6.57 -2.72
N THR A 29 -16.41 -6.07 -3.84
CA THR A 29 -16.48 -4.65 -4.23
C THR A 29 -16.77 -4.53 -5.71
N VAL A 30 -17.63 -3.59 -6.08
CA VAL A 30 -17.86 -3.17 -7.48
C VAL A 30 -17.38 -1.73 -7.60
N MET A 31 -16.47 -1.47 -8.54
CA MET A 31 -15.93 -0.13 -8.72
C MET A 31 -17.00 0.81 -9.27
N LYS A 32 -17.27 1.91 -8.55
CA LYS A 32 -18.22 2.94 -8.96
C LYS A 32 -17.81 3.57 -10.29
N GLY A 33 -18.76 3.73 -11.21
CA GLY A 33 -18.54 4.19 -12.58
C GLY A 33 -17.82 3.17 -13.49
N GLY A 34 -17.39 2.03 -12.94
CA GLY A 34 -16.61 1.02 -13.63
C GLY A 34 -17.45 0.10 -14.53
N PRO A 35 -16.78 -0.76 -15.33
CA PRO A 35 -17.44 -1.68 -16.26
C PRO A 35 -18.51 -2.58 -15.63
N SER A 36 -18.20 -3.19 -14.49
CA SER A 36 -19.12 -4.12 -13.83
C SER A 36 -20.34 -3.42 -13.22
N GLU A 37 -20.19 -2.20 -12.70
CA GLU A 37 -21.34 -1.42 -12.23
C GLU A 37 -22.29 -1.10 -13.39
N LYS A 38 -21.74 -0.64 -14.52
CA LYS A 38 -22.51 -0.36 -15.76
C LYS A 38 -23.24 -1.59 -16.29
N ALA A 39 -22.64 -2.77 -16.12
CA ALA A 39 -23.24 -4.05 -16.50
C ALA A 39 -24.22 -4.62 -15.46
N GLY A 40 -24.41 -3.94 -14.32
CA GLY A 40 -25.36 -4.32 -13.28
C GLY A 40 -24.89 -5.43 -12.33
N ILE A 41 -23.58 -5.66 -12.24
CA ILE A 41 -22.95 -6.51 -11.22
C ILE A 41 -23.10 -5.85 -9.85
N GLN A 42 -23.32 -6.67 -8.82
CA GLN A 42 -23.55 -6.21 -7.45
C GLN A 42 -22.63 -6.93 -6.47
N VAL A 43 -22.32 -6.26 -5.35
CA VAL A 43 -21.68 -6.91 -4.20
C VAL A 43 -22.56 -8.07 -3.74
N GLY A 44 -21.96 -9.25 -3.57
CA GLY A 44 -22.68 -10.49 -3.27
C GLY A 44 -22.89 -11.40 -4.47
N ASP A 45 -22.69 -10.93 -5.70
CA ASP A 45 -22.74 -11.80 -6.88
C ASP A 45 -21.64 -12.86 -6.79
N ARG A 46 -22.00 -14.11 -7.12
CA ARG A 46 -21.09 -15.25 -7.11
C ARG A 46 -20.77 -15.67 -8.53
N PHE A 47 -19.55 -15.46 -8.98
CA PHE A 47 -19.16 -15.84 -10.32
C PHE A 47 -18.88 -17.34 -10.40
N ILE A 48 -19.52 -17.99 -11.37
CA ILE A 48 -19.44 -19.44 -11.56
C ILE A 48 -18.66 -19.78 -12.82
N LYS A 49 -18.93 -19.06 -13.91
CA LYS A 49 -18.36 -19.35 -15.23
C LYS A 49 -18.05 -18.06 -15.99
N VAL A 50 -16.99 -18.10 -16.77
CA VAL A 50 -16.63 -17.07 -17.75
C VAL A 50 -16.80 -17.65 -19.15
N ASP A 51 -17.43 -16.84 -20.00
CA ASP A 51 -17.93 -17.23 -21.31
C ASP A 51 -18.75 -18.53 -21.22
N ASP A 52 -18.70 -19.40 -22.23
CA ASP A 52 -19.52 -20.61 -22.24
C ASP A 52 -18.89 -21.83 -21.56
N SER A 53 -17.57 -21.82 -21.32
CA SER A 53 -16.84 -23.04 -20.94
C SER A 53 -15.92 -22.90 -19.73
N ILE A 54 -15.53 -21.70 -19.32
CA ILE A 54 -14.48 -21.53 -18.31
C ILE A 54 -15.09 -21.49 -16.92
N MET A 55 -15.09 -22.62 -16.22
CA MET A 55 -15.48 -22.65 -14.81
C MET A 55 -14.47 -21.88 -13.94
N ILE A 56 -14.98 -20.96 -13.13
CA ILE A 56 -14.23 -20.20 -12.14
C ILE A 56 -14.79 -20.38 -10.71
N ALA A 57 -15.64 -21.38 -10.52
CA ALA A 57 -15.97 -21.95 -9.22
C ALA A 57 -15.42 -23.38 -9.10
N GLY A 58 -15.01 -23.77 -7.89
CA GLY A 58 -14.44 -25.06 -7.52
C GLY A 58 -13.21 -24.94 -6.62
N VAL A 59 -12.97 -25.95 -5.79
CA VAL A 59 -11.87 -25.99 -4.79
C VAL A 59 -10.46 -25.86 -5.37
N LYS A 60 -10.29 -26.09 -6.68
CA LYS A 60 -8.99 -25.97 -7.37
C LYS A 60 -8.77 -24.61 -8.04
N ILE A 61 -9.75 -23.71 -8.00
CA ILE A 61 -9.65 -22.40 -8.64
C ILE A 61 -8.74 -21.49 -7.82
N LYS A 62 -7.71 -20.96 -8.49
CA LYS A 62 -6.77 -20.00 -7.90
C LYS A 62 -7.13 -18.56 -8.30
N PRO A 63 -6.85 -17.56 -7.46
CA PRO A 63 -7.11 -16.15 -7.79
C PRO A 63 -6.50 -15.69 -9.12
N ASP A 64 -5.28 -16.14 -9.45
CA ASP A 64 -4.61 -15.79 -10.72
C ASP A 64 -5.39 -16.28 -11.95
N ARG A 65 -6.02 -17.46 -11.84
CA ARG A 65 -6.84 -18.00 -12.93
C ARG A 65 -8.09 -17.14 -13.13
N VAL A 66 -8.73 -16.71 -12.04
CA VAL A 66 -9.90 -15.83 -12.10
C VAL A 66 -9.53 -14.48 -12.72
N ARG A 67 -8.42 -13.88 -12.27
CA ARG A 67 -7.91 -12.62 -12.85
C ARG A 67 -7.63 -12.74 -14.34
N SER A 68 -6.93 -13.78 -14.77
CA SER A 68 -6.50 -13.92 -16.18
C SER A 68 -7.66 -14.06 -17.17
N VAL A 69 -8.82 -14.57 -16.75
CA VAL A 69 -9.99 -14.73 -17.64
C VAL A 69 -10.94 -13.53 -17.59
N LEU A 70 -11.00 -12.82 -16.46
CA LEU A 70 -11.82 -11.61 -16.33
C LEU A 70 -11.12 -10.38 -16.90
N ARG A 71 -9.78 -10.34 -16.86
CA ARG A 71 -8.96 -9.30 -17.51
C ARG A 71 -8.89 -9.53 -19.02
N GLY A 72 -8.51 -8.48 -19.74
CA GLY A 72 -8.39 -8.48 -21.19
C GLY A 72 -8.42 -7.06 -21.74
N PRO A 73 -8.19 -6.89 -23.05
CA PRO A 73 -8.12 -5.57 -23.68
C PRO A 73 -9.34 -4.70 -23.37
N ALA A 74 -9.13 -3.40 -23.20
CA ALA A 74 -10.24 -2.44 -23.13
C ALA A 74 -11.16 -2.60 -24.35
N ASP A 75 -12.45 -2.36 -24.17
CA ASP A 75 -13.53 -2.50 -25.16
C ASP A 75 -13.85 -3.93 -25.61
N SER A 76 -13.01 -4.92 -25.29
CA SER A 76 -13.39 -6.32 -25.44
C SER A 76 -14.52 -6.70 -24.48
N LYS A 77 -15.31 -7.72 -24.83
CA LYS A 77 -16.40 -8.20 -23.99
C LYS A 77 -16.02 -9.50 -23.30
N VAL A 78 -16.62 -9.72 -22.14
CA VAL A 78 -16.58 -10.99 -21.41
C VAL A 78 -17.97 -11.30 -20.89
N GLN A 79 -18.41 -12.54 -21.04
CA GLN A 79 -19.66 -12.97 -20.44
C GLN A 79 -19.35 -13.64 -19.10
N VAL A 80 -20.09 -13.27 -18.06
CA VAL A 80 -19.99 -13.91 -16.75
C VAL A 80 -21.33 -14.55 -16.42
N THR A 81 -21.30 -15.85 -16.11
CA THR A 81 -22.42 -16.54 -15.46
C THR A 81 -22.24 -16.43 -13.96
N LEU A 82 -23.22 -15.84 -13.29
CA LEU A 82 -23.20 -15.58 -11.85
C LEU A 82 -24.47 -16.08 -11.17
N LEU A 83 -24.37 -16.31 -9.86
CA LEU A 83 -25.51 -16.51 -8.97
C LEU A 83 -25.72 -15.25 -8.13
N ARG A 84 -26.94 -14.69 -8.20
CA ARG A 84 -27.42 -13.65 -7.28
C ARG A 84 -28.50 -14.24 -6.39
N GLY A 85 -28.18 -14.45 -5.11
CA GLY A 85 -28.96 -15.36 -4.28
C GLY A 85 -28.94 -16.76 -4.90
N ASN A 86 -30.12 -17.32 -5.20
CA ASN A 86 -30.26 -18.63 -5.86
C ASN A 86 -30.53 -18.54 -7.37
N ALA A 87 -30.63 -17.33 -7.94
CA ALA A 87 -30.93 -17.14 -9.35
C ALA A 87 -29.64 -17.07 -10.18
N GLU A 88 -29.56 -17.90 -11.22
CA GLU A 88 -28.51 -17.81 -12.24
C GLU A 88 -28.80 -16.66 -13.21
N LYS A 89 -27.75 -15.89 -13.52
CA LYS A 89 -27.79 -14.81 -14.50
C LYS A 89 -26.55 -14.85 -15.38
N LYS A 90 -26.73 -14.51 -16.66
CA LYS A 90 -25.63 -14.24 -17.59
C LYS A 90 -25.56 -12.74 -17.82
N VAL A 91 -24.38 -12.18 -17.62
CA VAL A 91 -24.12 -10.74 -17.78
C VAL A 91 -22.92 -10.56 -18.71
N THR A 92 -23.09 -9.79 -19.78
CA THR A 92 -22.00 -9.41 -20.66
C THR A 92 -21.42 -8.08 -20.18
N ILE A 93 -20.12 -8.06 -19.89
CA ILE A 93 -19.40 -6.90 -19.40
C ILE A 93 -18.41 -6.46 -20.48
N GLN A 94 -18.45 -5.18 -20.88
CA GLN A 94 -17.42 -4.57 -21.73
C GLN A 94 -16.25 -4.16 -20.84
N ARG A 95 -15.07 -4.74 -21.03
CA ARG A 95 -13.87 -4.40 -20.26
C ARG A 95 -13.49 -2.94 -20.49
N GLY A 96 -12.92 -2.32 -19.47
CA GLY A 96 -12.42 -0.95 -19.53
C GLY A 96 -11.14 -0.79 -18.73
N THR A 97 -10.58 0.42 -18.78
CA THR A 97 -9.44 0.81 -17.96
C THR A 97 -9.89 0.99 -16.52
N ILE A 98 -9.23 0.29 -15.60
CA ILE A 98 -9.48 0.31 -14.17
C ILE A 98 -8.33 1.08 -13.52
N PRO A 99 -8.58 2.25 -12.92
CA PRO A 99 -7.55 3.00 -12.23
C PRO A 99 -7.06 2.23 -10.99
N VAL A 100 -5.75 2.31 -10.75
CA VAL A 100 -5.09 1.81 -9.55
C VAL A 100 -4.50 3.04 -8.85
N PRO A 101 -5.28 3.68 -7.94
CA PRO A 101 -4.83 4.90 -7.29
C PRO A 101 -3.60 4.62 -6.44
N THR A 102 -2.65 5.55 -6.50
CA THR A 102 -1.38 5.52 -5.78
C THR A 102 -1.45 6.35 -4.50
N VAL A 103 -2.31 7.37 -4.49
CA VAL A 103 -2.75 8.09 -3.29
C VAL A 103 -4.10 7.54 -2.84
N ASP A 104 -4.08 6.61 -1.90
CA ASP A 104 -5.30 5.92 -1.44
C ASP A 104 -5.98 6.60 -0.24
N VAL A 105 -5.28 7.49 0.46
CA VAL A 105 -5.83 8.22 1.62
C VAL A 105 -5.35 9.67 1.64
N SER A 106 -6.29 10.62 1.72
CA SER A 106 -6.02 12.04 1.90
C SER A 106 -7.14 12.74 2.68
N TYR A 107 -6.80 13.39 3.80
CA TYR A 107 -7.77 14.12 4.61
C TYR A 107 -7.09 15.06 5.63
N MET A 108 -7.85 15.99 6.19
CA MET A 108 -7.46 16.81 7.33
C MET A 108 -7.66 16.00 8.63
N ILE A 109 -6.59 15.66 9.35
CA ILE A 109 -6.69 14.89 10.61
C ILE A 109 -7.16 15.77 11.77
N GLU A 110 -6.78 17.04 11.76
CA GLU A 110 -7.15 18.09 12.70
C GLU A 110 -7.04 19.44 11.97
N PRO A 111 -7.69 20.53 12.44
CA PRO A 111 -7.56 21.84 11.80
C PRO A 111 -6.11 22.24 11.53
N GLY A 112 -5.77 22.43 10.24
CA GLY A 112 -4.43 22.81 9.79
C GLY A 112 -3.43 21.66 9.64
N LYS A 113 -3.79 20.41 9.94
CA LYS A 113 -2.92 19.22 9.81
C LYS A 113 -3.49 18.25 8.79
N GLY A 114 -2.83 18.15 7.64
CA GLY A 114 -3.17 17.24 6.56
C GLY A 114 -2.46 15.90 6.69
N PHE A 115 -3.07 14.87 6.15
CA PHE A 115 -2.51 13.53 6.02
C PHE A 115 -2.67 13.07 4.57
N ILE A 116 -1.59 12.58 3.97
CA ILE A 116 -1.58 11.95 2.65
C ILE A 116 -0.81 10.62 2.77
N ARG A 117 -1.38 9.54 2.25
CA ARG A 117 -0.70 8.25 2.11
C ARG A 117 -0.44 7.95 0.65
N ILE A 118 0.80 7.57 0.35
CA ILE A 118 1.21 7.08 -0.97
C ILE A 118 1.56 5.61 -0.81
N ASN A 119 0.80 4.72 -1.44
CA ASN A 119 1.00 3.27 -1.30
C ASN A 119 2.05 2.70 -2.28
N ARG A 120 2.32 3.40 -3.39
CA ARG A 120 3.35 3.09 -4.40
C ARG A 120 3.66 4.32 -5.25
N PHE A 121 4.76 4.29 -5.99
CA PHE A 121 5.08 5.32 -6.99
C PHE A 121 4.80 4.80 -8.41
N GLY A 122 3.56 4.92 -8.88
CA GLY A 122 3.16 4.70 -10.28
C GLY A 122 3.07 6.00 -11.09
N GLU A 123 2.84 5.90 -12.39
CA GLU A 123 2.71 7.04 -13.33
C GLU A 123 1.76 8.16 -12.87
N PRO A 124 0.59 7.91 -12.24
CA PRO A 124 -0.29 9.00 -11.82
C PRO A 124 0.10 9.63 -10.48
N THR A 125 1.16 9.17 -9.80
CA THR A 125 1.41 9.50 -8.38
C THR A 125 1.62 10.98 -8.15
N TYR A 126 2.48 11.64 -8.93
CA TYR A 126 2.72 13.06 -8.76
C TYR A 126 1.43 13.88 -8.99
N GLU A 127 0.64 13.53 -10.01
CA GLU A 127 -0.63 14.22 -10.29
C GLU A 127 -1.65 14.02 -9.17
N GLU A 128 -1.86 12.78 -8.72
CA GLU A 128 -2.76 12.47 -7.62
C GLU A 128 -2.31 13.17 -6.32
N PHE A 129 -1.01 13.18 -6.05
CA PHE A 129 -0.44 13.87 -4.89
C PHE A 129 -0.73 15.37 -4.93
N MET A 130 -0.50 16.02 -6.08
CA MET A 130 -0.76 17.47 -6.23
C MET A 130 -2.23 17.81 -6.05
N GLN A 131 -3.13 17.05 -6.65
CA GLN A 131 -4.57 17.24 -6.47
C GLN A 131 -4.98 17.18 -4.99
N GLN A 132 -4.40 16.24 -4.23
CA GLN A 132 -4.67 16.13 -2.80
C GLN A 132 -4.00 17.23 -1.98
N LEU A 133 -2.75 17.60 -2.29
CA LEU A 133 -2.01 18.65 -1.62
C LEU A 133 -2.71 20.02 -1.77
N GLU A 134 -3.09 20.39 -3.00
CA GLU A 134 -3.81 21.62 -3.29
C GLU A 134 -5.16 21.67 -2.56
N LYS A 135 -5.90 20.56 -2.54
CA LYS A 135 -7.17 20.45 -1.82
C LYS A 135 -6.99 20.68 -0.32
N LEU A 136 -5.96 20.08 0.28
CA LEU A 136 -5.68 20.26 1.71
C LEU A 136 -5.20 21.69 2.03
N GLN A 137 -4.39 22.29 1.16
CA GLN A 137 -3.98 23.69 1.30
C GLN A 137 -5.16 24.66 1.21
N ALA A 138 -6.07 24.45 0.26
CA ALA A 138 -7.31 25.23 0.15
C ALA A 138 -8.19 25.10 1.40
N GLN A 139 -8.08 24.00 2.14
CA GLN A 139 -8.73 23.77 3.44
C GLN A 139 -7.95 24.37 4.63
N GLY A 140 -6.83 25.07 4.39
CA GLY A 140 -6.03 25.74 5.41
C GLY A 140 -4.94 24.88 6.05
N MET A 141 -4.48 23.81 5.39
CA MET A 141 -3.37 22.98 5.87
C MET A 141 -2.08 23.80 6.05
N LYS A 142 -1.39 23.59 7.17
CA LYS A 142 -0.08 24.19 7.53
C LYS A 142 0.97 23.16 7.91
N GLU A 143 0.53 21.95 8.25
CA GLU A 143 1.36 20.82 8.64
C GLU A 143 0.91 19.60 7.83
N LEU A 144 1.86 18.81 7.32
CA LEU A 144 1.58 17.61 6.52
C LEU A 144 2.26 16.38 7.13
N ILE A 145 1.48 15.30 7.25
CA ILE A 145 1.99 13.95 7.47
C ILE A 145 1.92 13.20 6.14
N LEU A 146 3.08 12.82 5.62
CA LEU A 146 3.22 11.98 4.44
C LEU A 146 3.51 10.54 4.87
N ASP A 147 2.62 9.61 4.59
CA ASP A 147 2.76 8.20 4.97
C ASP A 147 3.27 7.35 3.80
N LEU A 148 4.48 6.81 3.96
CA LEU A 148 5.16 5.90 3.03
C LEU A 148 5.31 4.48 3.61
N ARG A 149 4.63 4.17 4.71
CA ARG A 149 4.60 2.81 5.28
C ARG A 149 3.93 1.84 4.31
N GLY A 150 4.48 0.64 4.16
CA GLY A 150 4.01 -0.32 3.16
C GLY A 150 4.45 -0.05 1.72
N ASN A 151 5.11 1.08 1.43
CA ASN A 151 5.41 1.51 0.07
C ASN A 151 6.78 1.02 -0.40
N GLY A 152 6.79 -0.05 -1.20
CA GLY A 152 8.00 -0.66 -1.78
C GLY A 152 8.73 0.17 -2.85
N GLY A 153 8.27 1.38 -3.14
CA GLY A 153 8.85 2.31 -4.11
C GLY A 153 8.08 2.32 -5.43
N GLY A 154 8.82 2.46 -6.53
CA GLY A 154 8.27 2.57 -7.87
C GLY A 154 9.11 3.50 -8.74
N LEU A 155 8.46 4.32 -9.56
CA LEU A 155 9.10 5.27 -10.46
C LEU A 155 9.85 6.36 -9.69
N LEU A 156 11.17 6.44 -9.92
CA LEU A 156 12.05 7.44 -9.31
C LEU A 156 11.57 8.87 -9.58
N LYS A 157 11.13 9.13 -10.82
CA LYS A 157 10.69 10.45 -11.26
C LYS A 157 9.58 10.99 -10.35
N GLU A 158 8.61 10.15 -10.01
CA GLU A 158 7.46 10.54 -9.20
C GLU A 158 7.88 10.92 -7.77
N ALA A 159 8.82 10.19 -7.17
CA ALA A 159 9.40 10.55 -5.89
C ALA A 159 10.24 11.84 -5.96
N THR A 160 11.00 12.05 -7.03
CA THR A 160 11.78 13.30 -7.18
C THR A 160 10.90 14.51 -7.44
N ASP A 161 9.83 14.37 -8.23
CA ASP A 161 8.91 15.47 -8.49
C ASP A 161 8.11 15.83 -7.23
N ILE A 162 7.76 14.86 -6.38
CA ILE A 162 7.18 15.13 -5.05
C ILE A 162 8.19 15.78 -4.10
N ALA A 163 9.47 15.39 -4.14
CA ALA A 163 10.49 16.03 -3.32
C ALA A 163 10.71 17.51 -3.69
N ASP A 164 10.62 17.84 -4.98
CA ASP A 164 10.68 19.20 -5.54
C ASP A 164 9.60 20.11 -4.91
N GLU A 165 8.41 19.57 -4.63
CA GLU A 165 7.32 20.33 -3.98
C GLU A 165 7.61 20.74 -2.53
N PHE A 166 8.61 20.12 -1.89
CA PHE A 166 8.96 20.35 -0.50
C PHE A 166 10.28 21.09 -0.31
N LEU A 167 11.18 21.09 -1.29
CA LEU A 167 12.54 21.59 -1.16
C LEU A 167 12.70 22.89 -1.94
N ASP A 168 13.03 23.99 -1.26
CA ASP A 168 13.26 25.27 -1.95
C ASP A 168 14.57 25.29 -2.76
N GLY A 169 14.60 26.11 -3.83
CA GLY A 169 15.80 26.42 -4.60
C GLY A 169 16.39 25.25 -5.39
N ASP A 170 17.64 25.36 -5.84
CA ASP A 170 18.35 24.29 -6.58
C ASP A 170 19.01 23.27 -5.63
N LYS A 171 18.18 22.58 -4.84
CA LYS A 171 18.67 21.49 -3.98
C LYS A 171 18.76 20.17 -4.75
N LEU A 172 19.86 19.44 -4.50
CA LEU A 172 20.00 18.06 -4.95
C LEU A 172 18.99 17.18 -4.22
N ILE A 173 18.23 16.35 -4.94
CA ILE A 173 17.26 15.42 -4.35
C ILE A 173 17.94 14.05 -4.18
N VAL A 174 18.56 13.56 -5.25
CA VAL A 174 19.25 12.27 -5.30
C VAL A 174 20.21 12.30 -6.48
N TYR A 175 21.27 11.50 -6.42
CA TYR A 175 22.05 11.19 -7.60
C TYR A 175 22.24 9.69 -7.76
N THR A 176 22.42 9.25 -9.00
CA THR A 176 22.78 7.88 -9.34
C THR A 176 24.22 7.84 -9.84
N GLU A 177 24.93 6.77 -9.51
CA GLU A 177 26.28 6.54 -10.01
C GLU A 177 26.53 5.04 -10.10
N GLY A 178 27.09 4.59 -11.22
CA GLY A 178 27.45 3.20 -11.47
C GLY A 178 28.90 3.08 -11.91
N GLU A 179 29.39 1.85 -12.00
CA GLU A 179 30.77 1.59 -12.43
C GLU A 179 30.98 1.98 -13.90
N HIS A 180 29.98 1.72 -14.74
CA HIS A 180 29.98 2.02 -16.19
C HIS A 180 28.85 2.99 -16.57
N VAL A 181 28.22 3.62 -15.58
CA VAL A 181 27.11 4.56 -15.78
C VAL A 181 27.50 5.89 -15.15
N PRO A 182 27.55 6.98 -15.94
CA PRO A 182 27.98 8.27 -15.43
C PRO A 182 27.03 8.78 -14.33
N LYS A 183 27.58 9.63 -13.46
CA LYS A 183 26.79 10.26 -12.40
C LYS A 183 25.66 11.09 -13.01
N MET A 184 24.43 10.88 -12.54
CA MET A 184 23.25 11.65 -12.92
C MET A 184 22.60 12.26 -11.68
N GLU A 185 22.45 13.59 -11.68
CA GLU A 185 21.83 14.33 -10.57
C GLU A 185 20.36 14.63 -10.88
N TYR A 186 19.51 14.43 -9.88
CA TYR A 186 18.12 14.85 -9.88
C TYR A 186 18.01 16.01 -8.90
N ARG A 187 17.71 17.20 -9.41
CA ARG A 187 17.65 18.45 -8.66
C ARG A 187 16.23 19.00 -8.69
N CYS A 188 15.95 19.85 -7.71
CA CYS A 188 14.74 20.67 -7.71
C CYS A 188 14.74 21.58 -8.93
N LYS A 189 13.57 21.73 -9.57
CA LYS A 189 13.45 22.31 -10.92
C LYS A 189 12.51 23.51 -10.94
N ARG A 190 11.69 23.67 -9.91
CA ARG A 190 10.64 24.67 -9.80
C ARG A 190 10.38 25.02 -8.34
N ASP A 191 9.72 26.15 -8.11
CA ASP A 191 9.22 26.49 -6.80
C ASP A 191 8.15 25.47 -6.39
N GLY A 192 8.29 24.91 -5.19
CA GLY A 192 7.42 23.88 -4.67
C GLY A 192 6.18 24.42 -3.96
N LEU A 193 5.07 23.69 -4.05
CA LEU A 193 3.80 24.11 -3.43
C LEU A 193 3.84 24.12 -1.90
N PHE A 194 4.70 23.30 -1.28
CA PHE A 194 4.81 23.17 0.18
C PHE A 194 6.27 23.19 0.66
N GLU A 195 7.05 24.16 0.19
CA GLU A 195 8.43 24.39 0.67
C GLU A 195 8.48 24.76 2.16
N LYS A 196 7.42 25.39 2.67
CA LYS A 196 7.30 25.87 4.05
C LYS A 196 6.17 25.17 4.79
N GLY A 197 6.32 25.05 6.11
CA GLY A 197 5.37 24.33 6.97
C GLY A 197 5.97 23.06 7.55
N LYS A 198 5.33 22.50 8.58
CA LYS A 198 5.85 21.29 9.23
C LYS A 198 5.58 20.07 8.36
N LEU A 199 6.60 19.25 8.15
CA LEU A 199 6.51 18.02 7.39
C LEU A 199 7.04 16.84 8.21
N VAL A 200 6.21 15.82 8.32
CA VAL A 200 6.56 14.52 8.89
C VAL A 200 6.42 13.47 7.80
N VAL A 201 7.40 12.56 7.71
CA VAL A 201 7.32 11.40 6.82
C VAL A 201 7.31 10.13 7.65
N LEU A 202 6.29 9.29 7.48
CA LEU A 202 6.19 8.00 8.13
C LEU A 202 6.81 6.91 7.26
N VAL A 203 7.69 6.10 7.83
CA VAL A 203 8.37 4.99 7.15
C VAL A 203 8.37 3.73 8.01
N ASP A 204 8.46 2.58 7.36
CA ASP A 204 8.65 1.29 8.03
C ASP A 204 9.64 0.40 7.26
N GLU A 205 9.87 -0.80 7.77
CA GLU A 205 10.77 -1.80 7.20
C GLU A 205 10.46 -2.22 5.74
N THR A 206 9.27 -1.89 5.25
CA THR A 206 8.82 -2.18 3.88
C THR A 206 8.89 -0.97 2.96
N SER A 207 9.09 0.24 3.50
CA SER A 207 9.41 1.44 2.73
C SER A 207 10.72 1.23 1.97
N ALA A 208 10.71 1.28 0.64
CA ALA A 208 11.88 0.93 -0.17
C ALA A 208 12.07 1.83 -1.40
N SER A 209 13.29 1.89 -1.92
CA SER A 209 13.63 2.49 -3.22
C SER A 209 13.14 3.94 -3.36
N ALA A 210 12.18 4.25 -4.24
CA ALA A 210 11.66 5.60 -4.43
C ALA A 210 11.16 6.25 -3.11
N SER A 211 10.56 5.47 -2.20
CA SER A 211 10.19 5.93 -0.86
C SER A 211 11.41 6.40 -0.07
N GLU A 212 12.52 5.66 -0.17
CA GLU A 212 13.77 5.97 0.53
C GLU A 212 14.50 7.16 -0.11
N VAL A 213 14.37 7.35 -1.42
CA VAL A 213 14.83 8.54 -2.13
C VAL A 213 14.12 9.78 -1.59
N LEU A 214 12.78 9.77 -1.56
CA LEU A 214 11.99 10.88 -1.06
C LEU A 214 12.30 11.17 0.42
N SER A 215 12.21 10.15 1.30
CA SER A 215 12.47 10.35 2.72
C SER A 215 13.93 10.74 2.99
N GLY A 216 14.89 10.19 2.23
CA GLY A 216 16.31 10.48 2.39
C GLY A 216 16.65 11.90 1.97
N ALA A 217 16.11 12.38 0.85
CA ALA A 217 16.28 13.76 0.41
C ALA A 217 15.76 14.76 1.44
N LEU A 218 14.55 14.53 1.95
CA LEU A 218 13.92 15.39 2.94
C LEU A 218 14.62 15.35 4.30
N GLN A 219 15.16 14.20 4.69
CA GLN A 219 15.93 14.05 5.93
C GLN A 219 17.27 14.81 5.84
N ASP A 220 18.00 14.60 4.74
CA ASP A 220 19.33 15.18 4.52
C ASP A 220 19.33 16.71 4.48
N TRP A 221 18.24 17.31 3.99
CA TRP A 221 18.05 18.77 3.97
C TRP A 221 17.36 19.34 5.20
N ASP A 222 17.13 18.53 6.23
CA ASP A 222 16.35 18.91 7.42
C ASP A 222 14.96 19.46 7.12
N ARG A 223 14.39 19.07 5.97
CA ARG A 223 13.08 19.51 5.55
C ARG A 223 11.95 18.78 6.28
N ALA A 224 12.16 17.51 6.61
CA ALA A 224 11.17 16.69 7.31
C ALA A 224 11.76 15.97 8.53
N THR A 225 10.88 15.63 9.48
CA THR A 225 11.17 14.64 10.52
C THR A 225 10.71 13.27 10.05
N ILE A 226 11.61 12.30 10.04
CA ILE A 226 11.30 10.91 9.67
C ILE A 226 10.90 10.14 10.92
N ILE A 227 9.70 9.54 10.92
CA ILE A 227 9.15 8.82 12.07
C ILE A 227 8.82 7.38 11.67
N GLY A 228 9.17 6.42 12.53
CA GLY A 228 8.79 5.02 12.36
C GLY A 228 9.92 4.05 12.62
N ARG A 229 10.23 3.18 11.65
CA ARG A 229 11.30 2.18 11.74
C ARG A 229 12.24 2.29 10.56
N ARG A 230 13.47 1.77 10.71
CA ARG A 230 14.46 1.79 9.62
C ARG A 230 13.89 1.13 8.38
N SER A 231 13.99 1.83 7.24
CA SER A 231 13.45 1.40 5.95
C SER A 231 14.17 0.17 5.38
N PHE A 232 13.76 -0.30 4.21
CA PHE A 232 14.21 -1.57 3.66
C PHE A 232 15.70 -1.61 3.28
N GLY A 233 16.26 -0.51 2.77
CA GLY A 233 17.65 -0.40 2.33
C GLY A 233 17.89 -0.84 0.89
N LYS A 234 17.02 -0.45 -0.06
CA LYS A 234 17.20 -0.70 -1.50
C LYS A 234 17.68 0.57 -2.21
N GLY A 235 19.00 0.73 -2.28
CA GLY A 235 19.70 1.79 -2.99
C GLY A 235 20.20 1.39 -4.39
N LEU A 236 19.51 0.49 -5.11
CA LEU A 236 19.94 -0.02 -6.43
C LEU A 236 19.09 0.53 -7.57
N VAL A 237 19.73 0.99 -8.64
CA VAL A 237 19.12 1.32 -9.92
C VAL A 237 19.11 0.07 -10.80
N GLN A 238 17.92 -0.33 -11.24
CA GLN A 238 17.76 -1.48 -12.14
C GLN A 238 17.22 -1.01 -13.48
N GLN A 239 17.83 -1.47 -14.57
CA GLN A 239 17.37 -1.22 -15.94
C GLN A 239 16.96 -2.53 -16.60
N GLN A 240 15.87 -2.48 -17.38
CA GLN A 240 15.40 -3.61 -18.16
C GLN A 240 16.00 -3.59 -19.56
N PHE A 241 16.56 -4.72 -19.98
CA PHE A 241 17.11 -4.96 -21.30
C PHE A 241 16.28 -6.03 -21.99
N GLN A 242 15.69 -5.67 -23.13
CA GLN A 242 14.90 -6.59 -23.92
C GLN A 242 15.84 -7.54 -24.69
N LEU A 243 15.52 -8.83 -24.69
CA LEU A 243 16.23 -9.86 -25.44
C LEU A 243 15.54 -10.14 -26.78
N SER A 244 16.29 -10.69 -27.73
CA SER A 244 15.83 -10.96 -29.10
C SER A 244 14.70 -11.97 -29.18
N ASP A 245 14.54 -12.83 -28.17
CA ASP A 245 13.48 -13.84 -28.05
C ASP A 245 12.19 -13.32 -27.41
N GLY A 246 12.11 -12.01 -27.11
CA GLY A 246 10.97 -11.39 -26.44
C GLY A 246 11.00 -11.49 -24.92
N SER A 247 11.99 -12.15 -24.33
CA SER A 247 12.25 -12.10 -22.89
C SER A 247 12.99 -10.82 -22.48
N ALA A 248 13.19 -10.59 -21.18
CA ALA A 248 13.90 -9.41 -20.69
C ALA A 248 14.75 -9.70 -19.46
N VAL A 249 15.88 -9.01 -19.34
CA VAL A 249 16.78 -9.05 -18.17
C VAL A 249 16.68 -7.72 -17.41
N ARG A 250 16.45 -7.78 -16.10
CA ARG A 250 16.59 -6.62 -15.21
C ARG A 250 17.97 -6.65 -14.56
N LEU A 251 18.83 -5.73 -14.96
CA LEU A 251 20.20 -5.64 -14.47
C LEU A 251 20.36 -4.42 -13.57
N THR A 252 21.04 -4.59 -12.43
CA THR A 252 21.46 -3.48 -11.58
C THR A 252 22.66 -2.79 -12.22
N ILE A 253 22.54 -1.51 -12.51
CA ILE A 253 23.56 -0.75 -13.27
C ILE A 253 24.20 0.38 -12.46
N ALA A 254 23.54 0.84 -11.39
CA ALA A 254 23.99 1.96 -10.57
C ALA A 254 23.43 1.87 -9.15
N ARG A 255 23.90 2.77 -8.28
CA ARG A 255 23.38 2.97 -6.93
C ARG A 255 22.79 4.37 -6.78
N TYR A 256 21.80 4.51 -5.91
CA TYR A 256 21.30 5.82 -5.47
C TYR A 256 22.11 6.33 -4.29
N PHE A 257 22.30 7.64 -4.26
CA PHE A 257 22.90 8.36 -3.17
C PHE A 257 22.04 9.58 -2.82
N THR A 258 21.79 9.72 -1.53
CA THR A 258 21.10 10.89 -0.94
C THR A 258 21.95 12.16 -1.10
N PRO A 259 21.40 13.36 -0.85
CA PRO A 259 22.11 14.63 -1.05
C PRO A 259 23.45 14.74 -0.31
N LEU A 260 23.59 14.13 0.87
CA LEU A 260 24.85 14.09 1.62
C LEU A 260 25.83 13.01 1.15
N GLY A 261 25.49 12.27 0.08
CA GLY A 261 26.28 11.17 -0.45
C GLY A 261 26.09 9.84 0.30
N ARG A 262 25.00 9.68 1.08
CA ARG A 262 24.75 8.42 1.79
C ARG A 262 24.31 7.36 0.79
N ASN A 263 25.08 6.29 0.69
CA ASN A 263 24.61 5.03 0.11
C ASN A 263 23.76 4.30 1.15
N ILE A 264 22.46 4.15 0.88
CA ILE A 264 21.49 3.51 1.79
C ILE A 264 21.38 1.99 1.57
N GLN A 265 22.06 1.42 0.57
CA GLN A 265 21.95 0.01 0.24
C GLN A 265 22.35 -0.88 1.41
N LYS A 266 21.47 -1.82 1.78
CA LYS A 266 21.81 -2.85 2.76
C LYS A 266 22.77 -3.89 2.19
N PRO A 267 23.65 -4.49 3.00
CA PRO A 267 24.61 -5.48 2.52
C PRO A 267 23.95 -6.68 1.85
N TYR A 268 24.48 -7.08 0.69
CA TYR A 268 24.10 -8.30 -0.03
C TYR A 268 25.31 -9.24 -0.24
N SER A 269 26.47 -8.92 0.34
CA SER A 269 27.70 -9.69 0.23
C SER A 269 27.63 -11.07 0.88
N ASN A 270 26.75 -11.26 1.86
CA ASN A 270 26.62 -12.50 2.63
C ASN A 270 25.66 -13.51 1.98
N GLY A 271 25.37 -13.34 0.69
CA GLY A 271 24.49 -14.20 -0.08
C GLY A 271 23.01 -13.83 0.00
N LYS A 272 22.24 -14.40 -0.92
CA LYS A 272 20.81 -14.12 -1.09
C LYS A 272 19.98 -14.45 0.15
N ALA A 273 20.21 -15.62 0.76
CA ALA A 273 19.48 -16.04 1.96
C ALA A 273 19.61 -15.03 3.10
N LYS A 274 20.82 -14.54 3.38
CA LYS A 274 21.05 -13.52 4.41
C LYS A 274 20.40 -12.18 4.08
N TYR A 275 20.35 -11.80 2.81
CA TYR A 275 19.67 -10.58 2.37
C TYR A 275 18.15 -10.66 2.58
N GLU A 276 17.56 -11.83 2.30
CA GLU A 276 16.12 -12.11 2.46
C GLU A 276 15.73 -12.29 3.94
N GLU A 277 16.57 -12.97 4.73
CA GLU A 277 16.37 -13.20 6.16
C GLU A 277 16.64 -11.96 7.03
N GLU A 278 17.25 -10.90 6.50
CA GLU A 278 17.68 -9.74 7.29
C GLU A 278 16.53 -9.14 8.09
N LEU A 279 15.33 -9.03 7.51
CA LEU A 279 14.14 -8.54 8.22
C LEU A 279 13.74 -9.45 9.40
N VAL A 280 13.79 -10.76 9.21
CA VAL A 280 13.55 -11.73 10.28
C VAL A 280 14.62 -11.60 11.38
N GLY A 281 15.88 -11.37 10.98
CA GLY A 281 16.98 -11.06 11.88
C GLY A 281 16.72 -9.82 12.74
N ARG A 282 16.17 -8.75 12.16
CA ARG A 282 15.77 -7.51 12.87
C ARG A 282 14.67 -7.75 13.90
N TRP A 283 13.78 -8.70 13.64
CA TRP A 283 12.77 -9.11 14.61
C TRP A 283 13.42 -9.85 15.79
N HIS A 284 14.27 -10.84 15.49
CA HIS A 284 14.92 -11.66 16.51
C HIS A 284 15.92 -10.90 17.39
N ASN A 285 16.63 -9.91 16.84
CA ASN A 285 17.58 -9.10 17.59
C ASN A 285 16.94 -7.91 18.34
N GLY A 286 15.62 -7.72 18.18
CA GLY A 286 14.84 -6.70 18.86
C GLY A 286 14.90 -5.31 18.24
N GLU A 287 15.51 -5.12 17.06
CA GLU A 287 15.57 -3.83 16.35
C GLU A 287 14.18 -3.24 16.08
N LEU A 288 13.19 -4.09 15.82
CA LEU A 288 11.83 -3.63 15.52
C LEU A 288 11.04 -3.21 16.78
N VAL A 289 11.53 -3.51 17.98
CA VAL A 289 10.80 -3.31 19.24
C VAL A 289 11.54 -2.48 20.29
N LYS A 290 12.85 -2.25 20.13
CA LYS A 290 13.68 -1.45 21.04
C LYS A 290 14.45 -0.39 20.25
N ALA A 291 14.43 0.86 20.71
CA ALA A 291 15.15 1.95 20.02
C ALA A 291 16.68 1.73 20.08
N ASP A 292 17.20 1.33 21.24
CA ASP A 292 18.65 1.22 21.50
C ASP A 292 19.34 0.07 20.74
N THR A 293 18.58 -0.85 20.16
CA THR A 293 19.09 -1.94 19.31
C THR A 293 19.21 -1.53 17.84
N VAL A 294 18.64 -0.39 17.43
CA VAL A 294 18.85 0.19 16.11
C VAL A 294 20.25 0.78 16.06
N LYS A 295 21.21 -0.01 15.60
CA LYS A 295 22.59 0.45 15.37
C LYS A 295 22.81 0.72 13.89
N PRO A 296 22.97 1.98 13.47
CA PRO A 296 23.29 2.28 12.08
C PRO A 296 24.61 1.62 11.68
N ALA A 297 24.59 0.84 10.60
CA ALA A 297 25.74 0.02 10.20
C ALA A 297 26.76 0.76 9.32
N GLY A 298 26.39 1.93 8.77
CA GLY A 298 27.24 2.65 7.83
C GLY A 298 27.78 3.99 8.34
N LYS A 299 28.54 4.65 7.46
CA LYS A 299 29.17 5.96 7.71
C LYS A 299 28.14 6.99 8.19
N SER A 300 28.52 7.79 9.17
CA SER A 300 27.72 8.92 9.66
C SER A 300 27.99 10.19 8.84
N TYR A 301 26.95 11.01 8.69
CA TYR A 301 26.94 12.29 7.99
C TYR A 301 26.22 13.30 8.86
N LYS A 302 26.53 14.58 8.66
CA LYS A 302 25.92 15.68 9.41
C LYS A 302 25.06 16.51 8.46
N THR A 303 23.79 16.67 8.78
CA THR A 303 22.86 17.50 8.01
C THR A 303 23.19 19.00 8.20
N PRO A 304 22.71 19.91 7.33
CA PRO A 304 22.92 21.35 7.49
C PRO A 304 22.47 21.90 8.85
N GLY A 305 21.35 21.40 9.37
CA GLY A 305 20.82 21.68 10.71
C GLY A 305 21.54 20.95 11.85
N GLY A 306 22.57 20.15 11.53
CA GLY A 306 23.49 19.57 12.49
C GLY A 306 23.11 18.19 13.04
N ARG A 307 22.04 17.58 12.53
CA ARG A 307 21.62 16.23 12.93
C ARG A 307 22.58 15.18 12.36
N MET A 308 22.79 14.10 13.10
CA MET A 308 23.58 12.96 12.64
C MET A 308 22.67 11.96 11.92
N VAL A 309 23.02 11.64 10.67
CA VAL A 309 22.31 10.66 9.84
C VAL A 309 23.32 9.63 9.29
N TYR A 310 22.83 8.49 8.81
CA TYR A 310 23.70 7.34 8.54
C TYR A 310 23.44 6.72 7.18
N GLY A 311 24.50 6.30 6.49
CA GLY A 311 24.39 5.38 5.35
C GLY A 311 24.23 3.93 5.80
N GLY A 312 23.98 3.05 4.83
CA GLY A 312 23.93 1.59 5.00
C GLY A 312 22.66 1.10 5.69
N GLY A 313 21.88 0.26 5.00
CA GLY A 313 20.73 -0.43 5.60
C GLY A 313 19.41 0.34 5.56
N GLY A 314 19.28 1.37 4.73
CA GLY A 314 18.08 2.19 4.60
C GLY A 314 18.15 3.51 5.36
N ILE A 315 17.04 4.23 5.35
CA ILE A 315 16.80 5.45 6.10
C ILE A 315 16.47 5.07 7.54
N THR A 316 17.33 5.48 8.46
CA THR A 316 17.06 5.38 9.90
C THR A 316 16.16 6.54 10.30
N PRO A 317 15.05 6.31 11.03
CA PRO A 317 14.12 7.37 11.40
C PRO A 317 14.75 8.31 12.44
N ASP A 318 14.33 9.56 12.45
CA ASP A 318 14.68 10.54 13.49
C ASP A 318 13.95 10.21 14.80
N VAL A 319 12.72 9.72 14.71
CA VAL A 319 11.91 9.26 15.85
C VAL A 319 11.53 7.80 15.64
N PHE A 320 12.05 6.93 16.50
CA PHE A 320 11.73 5.51 16.47
C PHE A 320 10.35 5.22 17.06
N VAL A 321 9.56 4.41 16.36
CA VAL A 321 8.28 3.87 16.83
C VAL A 321 8.33 2.35 16.79
N ALA A 322 8.40 1.74 17.97
CA ALA A 322 8.43 0.30 18.15
C ALA A 322 7.22 -0.38 17.50
N TYR A 323 7.41 -1.60 17.02
CA TYR A 323 6.32 -2.48 16.67
C TYR A 323 5.48 -2.74 17.92
N ASP A 324 4.17 -2.55 17.82
CA ASP A 324 3.28 -2.76 18.95
C ASP A 324 3.01 -4.25 19.14
N THR A 325 3.86 -4.90 19.94
CA THR A 325 3.73 -6.32 20.29
C THR A 325 2.62 -6.58 21.32
N THR A 326 1.95 -5.53 21.82
CA THR A 326 0.86 -5.63 22.82
C THR A 326 -0.54 -5.67 22.19
N LYS A 327 -0.63 -5.64 20.86
CA LYS A 327 -1.89 -5.48 20.11
C LYS A 327 -2.47 -6.74 19.50
N LEU A 328 -1.72 -7.84 19.41
CA LEU A 328 -2.18 -9.02 18.69
C LEU A 328 -2.08 -10.25 19.60
N ASP A 329 -3.13 -10.47 20.40
CA ASP A 329 -3.36 -11.77 21.04
C ASP A 329 -3.33 -12.90 19.98
N THR A 330 -3.05 -14.12 20.41
CA THR A 330 -3.01 -15.31 19.55
C THR A 330 -4.32 -15.49 18.78
N ALA A 331 -5.46 -15.15 19.40
CA ALA A 331 -6.75 -15.21 18.76
C ALA A 331 -6.90 -14.17 17.64
N LEU A 332 -6.46 -12.92 17.86
CA LEU A 332 -6.49 -11.85 16.87
C LEU A 332 -5.55 -12.16 15.69
N THR A 333 -4.37 -12.70 16.00
CA THR A 333 -3.41 -13.16 15.00
C THR A 333 -4.01 -14.27 14.13
N ALA A 334 -4.69 -15.25 14.74
CA ALA A 334 -5.37 -16.31 14.01
C ALA A 334 -6.51 -15.78 13.13
N MET A 335 -7.30 -14.81 13.62
CA MET A 335 -8.34 -14.16 12.82
C MET A 335 -7.77 -13.49 11.57
N TYR A 336 -6.63 -12.79 11.71
CA TYR A 336 -5.95 -12.15 10.59
C TYR A 336 -5.48 -13.18 9.56
N PHE A 337 -4.73 -14.20 9.98
CA PHE A 337 -4.21 -15.23 9.07
C PHE A 337 -5.30 -16.05 8.38
N LYS A 338 -6.45 -16.26 9.03
CA LYS A 338 -7.60 -16.97 8.45
C LYS A 338 -8.57 -16.06 7.70
N ASN A 339 -8.31 -14.75 7.65
CA ASN A 339 -9.21 -13.74 7.08
C ASN A 339 -10.62 -13.76 7.72
N THR A 340 -10.74 -14.27 8.95
CA THR A 340 -12.02 -14.52 9.63
C THR A 340 -12.85 -13.25 9.78
N MET A 341 -12.22 -12.12 10.12
CA MET A 341 -12.92 -10.84 10.28
C MET A 341 -13.55 -10.38 8.97
N ASN A 342 -12.76 -10.30 7.90
CA ASN A 342 -13.26 -9.88 6.58
C ASN A 342 -14.39 -10.81 6.10
N ASN A 343 -14.25 -12.12 6.34
CA ASN A 343 -15.27 -13.11 6.01
C ASN A 343 -16.56 -12.89 6.83
N PHE A 344 -16.43 -12.55 8.11
CA PHE A 344 -17.55 -12.21 8.99
C PHE A 344 -18.26 -10.93 8.52
N VAL A 345 -17.52 -9.84 8.32
CA VAL A 345 -18.06 -8.54 7.87
C VAL A 345 -18.79 -8.68 6.54
N TYR A 346 -18.22 -9.43 5.59
CA TYR A 346 -18.87 -9.72 4.32
C TYR A 346 -20.22 -10.42 4.51
N ARG A 347 -20.28 -11.46 5.36
CA ARG A 347 -21.52 -12.20 5.62
C ARG A 347 -22.54 -11.38 6.42
N LEU A 348 -22.08 -10.54 7.33
CA LEU A 348 -22.91 -9.60 8.08
C LEU A 348 -23.54 -8.57 7.14
N TYR A 349 -22.75 -8.03 6.21
CA TYR A 349 -23.25 -7.12 5.17
C TYR A 349 -24.32 -7.80 4.30
N LEU A 350 -24.06 -9.02 3.81
CA LEU A 350 -25.01 -9.75 2.98
C LEU A 350 -26.33 -10.06 3.72
N SER A 351 -26.29 -10.37 5.01
CA SER A 351 -27.51 -10.65 5.79
C SER A 351 -28.31 -9.39 6.12
N GLN A 352 -27.70 -8.20 6.05
CA GLN A 352 -28.32 -6.93 6.42
C GLN A 352 -28.23 -5.87 5.30
N GLN A 353 -28.21 -6.28 4.02
CA GLN A 353 -28.03 -5.36 2.88
C GLN A 353 -29.03 -4.18 2.87
N GLN A 354 -30.29 -4.42 3.23
CA GLN A 354 -31.30 -3.35 3.31
C GLN A 354 -30.94 -2.29 4.36
N LYS A 355 -30.43 -2.71 5.52
CA LYS A 355 -29.96 -1.79 6.56
C LYS A 355 -28.76 -1.00 6.07
N PHE A 356 -27.74 -1.67 5.52
CA PHE A 356 -26.51 -0.98 5.10
C PHE A 356 -26.70 -0.08 3.88
N SER A 357 -27.58 -0.44 2.94
CA SER A 357 -27.91 0.40 1.78
C SER A 357 -28.68 1.69 2.13
N SER A 358 -29.19 1.81 3.37
CA SER A 358 -29.79 3.05 3.88
C SER A 358 -28.75 4.13 4.16
N PHE A 359 -27.50 3.76 4.48
CA PHE A 359 -26.42 4.71 4.72
C PHE A 359 -25.84 5.18 3.38
N LYS A 360 -25.88 6.50 3.13
CA LYS A 360 -25.44 7.09 1.86
C LYS A 360 -24.03 7.66 1.90
N THR A 361 -23.45 7.85 3.09
CA THR A 361 -22.08 8.34 3.26
C THR A 361 -21.36 7.56 4.36
N PRO A 362 -20.02 7.51 4.34
CA PRO A 362 -19.23 6.92 5.41
C PRO A 362 -19.53 7.54 6.79
N GLU A 363 -19.78 8.86 6.86
CA GLU A 363 -20.13 9.54 8.10
C GLU A 363 -21.49 9.09 8.64
N ALA A 364 -22.47 8.87 7.74
CA ALA A 364 -23.77 8.36 8.12
C ALA A 364 -23.68 6.91 8.63
N LEU A 365 -22.84 6.08 8.01
CA LEU A 365 -22.57 4.72 8.49
C LEU A 365 -21.89 4.75 9.87
N ASN A 366 -20.84 5.55 10.04
CA ASN A 366 -20.08 5.62 11.30
C ASN A 366 -20.94 6.13 12.47
N LYS A 367 -21.89 7.04 12.20
CA LYS A 367 -22.85 7.52 13.22
C LYS A 367 -24.02 6.56 13.43
N GLY A 368 -24.46 5.88 12.39
CA GLY A 368 -25.68 5.08 12.38
C GLY A 368 -25.50 3.59 12.67
N PHE A 369 -24.27 3.10 12.66
CA PHE A 369 -23.94 1.71 12.98
C PHE A 369 -22.72 1.64 13.89
N VAL A 370 -22.98 1.40 15.18
CA VAL A 370 -21.96 1.14 16.19
C VAL A 370 -22.11 -0.32 16.62
N PRO A 371 -21.19 -1.23 16.25
CA PRO A 371 -21.24 -2.63 16.64
C PRO A 371 -21.31 -2.78 18.16
N GLY A 372 -22.23 -3.61 18.65
CA GLY A 372 -22.45 -3.83 20.07
C GLY A 372 -22.33 -5.29 20.47
N GLU A 373 -23.02 -5.66 21.56
CA GLU A 373 -23.00 -7.04 22.07
C GLU A 373 -23.56 -8.06 21.07
N ALA A 374 -24.57 -7.68 20.28
CA ALA A 374 -25.18 -8.57 19.29
C ALA A 374 -24.19 -8.94 18.18
N GLU A 375 -23.47 -7.94 17.63
CA GLU A 375 -22.42 -8.17 16.63
C GLU A 375 -21.25 -8.96 17.23
N TRP A 376 -20.88 -8.67 18.49
CA TRP A 376 -19.84 -9.43 19.20
C TRP A 376 -20.17 -10.92 19.31
N GLN A 377 -21.39 -11.27 19.75
CA GLN A 377 -21.80 -12.67 19.88
C GLN A 377 -21.84 -13.39 18.52
N GLN A 378 -22.26 -12.70 17.45
CA GLN A 378 -22.22 -13.24 16.09
C GLN A 378 -20.77 -13.48 15.64
N LEU A 379 -19.85 -12.55 15.92
CA LEU A 379 -18.44 -12.71 15.60
C LEU A 379 -17.81 -13.87 16.38
N VAL A 380 -18.10 -14.01 17.67
CA VAL A 380 -17.63 -15.14 18.51
C VAL A 380 -18.10 -16.47 17.92
N ALA A 381 -19.38 -16.58 17.57
CA ALA A 381 -19.94 -17.79 16.97
C ALA A 381 -19.36 -18.07 15.58
N PHE A 382 -19.06 -17.03 14.81
CA PHE A 382 -18.42 -17.16 13.50
C PHE A 382 -16.96 -17.62 13.63
N ALA A 383 -16.18 -16.98 14.49
CA ALA A 383 -14.78 -17.31 14.74
C ALA A 383 -14.60 -18.73 15.29
N ALA A 384 -15.55 -19.22 16.09
CA ALA A 384 -15.54 -20.59 16.58
C ALA A 384 -15.56 -21.64 15.45
N LYS A 385 -16.21 -21.34 14.30
CA LYS A 385 -16.22 -22.21 13.12
C LYS A 385 -14.86 -22.29 12.43
N ASP A 386 -14.04 -21.26 12.60
CA ASP A 386 -12.64 -21.22 12.16
C ASP A 386 -11.69 -21.73 13.25
N SER A 387 -12.20 -22.42 14.29
CA SER A 387 -11.44 -22.89 15.45
C SER A 387 -10.70 -21.78 16.21
N ILE A 388 -11.25 -20.56 16.22
CA ILE A 388 -10.73 -19.42 16.97
C ILE A 388 -11.64 -19.16 18.19
N ARG A 389 -11.04 -19.08 19.37
CA ARG A 389 -11.77 -18.85 20.63
C ARG A 389 -11.64 -17.39 21.06
N LEU A 390 -12.73 -16.62 20.92
CA LEU A 390 -12.81 -15.22 21.36
C LEU A 390 -13.45 -15.03 22.74
N ALA A 391 -13.96 -16.10 23.35
CA ALA A 391 -14.65 -16.03 24.64
C ALA A 391 -13.77 -15.54 25.81
N GLY A 392 -12.44 -15.57 25.66
CA GLY A 392 -11.47 -15.04 26.62
C GLY A 392 -10.79 -13.74 26.18
N ALA A 393 -11.25 -13.10 25.09
CA ALA A 393 -10.65 -11.87 24.60
C ALA A 393 -10.75 -10.76 25.66
N SER A 394 -9.67 -10.00 25.83
CA SER A 394 -9.66 -8.89 26.78
C SER A 394 -10.68 -7.80 26.38
N ALA A 395 -11.09 -6.95 27.32
CA ALA A 395 -11.96 -5.81 27.00
C ALA A 395 -11.33 -4.89 25.94
N LYS A 396 -9.99 -4.77 25.94
CA LYS A 396 -9.22 -4.04 24.93
C LYS A 396 -9.35 -4.68 23.56
N ASP A 397 -9.21 -6.00 23.46
CA ASP A 397 -9.30 -6.74 22.19
C ASP A 397 -10.72 -6.74 21.63
N LYS A 398 -11.72 -6.89 22.51
CA LYS A 398 -13.13 -6.77 22.12
C LYS A 398 -13.42 -5.38 21.55
N ASN A 399 -12.98 -4.32 22.24
CA ASN A 399 -13.16 -2.95 21.76
C ASN A 399 -12.46 -2.74 20.42
N TYR A 400 -11.21 -3.21 20.30
CA TYR A 400 -10.46 -3.17 19.05
C TYR A 400 -11.23 -3.87 17.90
N LEU A 401 -11.68 -5.11 18.09
CA LEU A 401 -12.39 -5.87 17.06
C LEU A 401 -13.74 -5.26 16.66
N LEU A 402 -14.42 -4.54 17.57
CA LEU A 402 -15.71 -3.91 17.27
C LEU A 402 -15.59 -2.53 16.64
N HIS A 403 -14.51 -1.80 16.90
CA HIS A 403 -14.41 -0.37 16.54
C HIS A 403 -13.20 -0.03 15.66
N HIS A 404 -12.22 -0.92 15.53
CA HIS A 404 -10.95 -0.65 14.85
C HIS A 404 -10.45 -1.80 13.95
N GLY A 405 -11.03 -3.00 14.05
CA GLY A 405 -10.54 -4.24 13.45
C GLY A 405 -11.25 -4.69 12.18
#